data_AF-A0A966NWW3-F1
#
_entry.id   AF-A0A966NWW3-F1
#
_cell.length_a   1.000
_cell.length_b   1.000
_cell.length_c   1.000
_cell.angle_alpha   90.00
_cell.angle_beta   90.00
_cell.angle_gamma   90.00
#
_symmetry.space_group_name_H-M   'P 1'
#
loop_
_entity.id
_entity.type
_entity.pdbx_description
1 polymer ?
#
loop_
_entity_poly.entity_id
_entity_poly.type
_entity_poly.pdbx_seq_one_letter_code
_entity_poly.pdbx_strand_id
1 'polypeptide(L)'
;MNVPSRSLTILPGFALALLVTFVGFQVHHRFDTVSPLVASLVIGVVLGNLGAVPAVCTPGIKFTAKRVLRFGIVLLGSQLAVSQVIELGGAELLVVIAVVTTTFLGTMWLGPRLGVSRPLSLLVATGFSICGASAVAAMEGVAEADEEEVTYAIALVTLCGSLAIILLPSLRNLAGLEAPEMFGAWVGASVHDVAQVIATSSTGGDAAVHAATVVKLSRV
;
A
#
# COMPACT_ATOMS: atom_id res chain seq x y z
N MET A 1 -26.65 -28.47 12.19
CA MET A 1 -26.27 -27.25 11.45
C MET A 1 -24.86 -27.46 10.91
N ASN A 2 -24.71 -27.76 9.62
CA ASN A 2 -23.40 -27.98 8.99
C ASN A 2 -22.67 -26.64 8.88
N VAL A 3 -21.67 -26.42 9.71
CA VAL A 3 -20.71 -25.34 9.51
C VAL A 3 -19.93 -25.70 8.23
N PRO A 4 -20.05 -24.94 7.13
CA PRO A 4 -19.27 -25.24 5.92
C PRO A 4 -17.78 -25.19 6.29
N SER A 5 -17.03 -26.20 5.86
CA SER A 5 -15.60 -26.29 6.14
C SER A 5 -14.90 -24.99 5.71
N ARG A 6 -14.00 -24.48 6.55
CA ARG A 6 -13.33 -23.17 6.39
C ARG A 6 -12.72 -22.96 4.99
N SER A 7 -12.34 -24.05 4.31
CA SER A 7 -11.79 -24.05 2.96
C SER A 7 -12.81 -23.72 1.86
N LEU A 8 -14.07 -24.19 1.98
CA LEU A 8 -15.13 -23.90 1.00
C LEU A 8 -15.51 -22.41 1.00
N THR A 9 -15.36 -21.74 2.14
CA THR A 9 -15.74 -20.33 2.29
C THR A 9 -14.69 -19.35 1.74
N ILE A 10 -13.44 -19.79 1.58
CA ILE A 10 -12.32 -18.96 1.07
C ILE A 10 -12.21 -19.05 -0.46
N LEU A 11 -12.50 -20.24 -1.01
CA LEU A 11 -12.36 -20.56 -2.42
C LEU A 11 -12.97 -19.53 -3.38
N PRO A 12 -14.23 -19.07 -3.23
CA PRO A 12 -14.85 -18.17 -4.20
C PRO A 12 -14.18 -16.79 -4.27
N GLY A 13 -13.76 -16.23 -3.14
CA GLY A 13 -13.06 -14.95 -3.13
C GLY A 13 -11.62 -15.04 -3.63
N PHE A 14 -10.94 -16.15 -3.33
CA PHE A 14 -9.61 -16.41 -3.86
C PHE A 14 -9.63 -16.62 -5.38
N ALA A 15 -10.60 -17.39 -5.89
CA ALA A 15 -10.81 -17.58 -7.32
C ALA A 15 -11.14 -16.28 -8.04
N LEU A 16 -11.95 -15.40 -7.44
CA LEU A 16 -12.22 -14.07 -7.99
C LEU A 16 -10.94 -13.23 -8.08
N ALA A 17 -10.09 -13.24 -7.04
CA ALA A 17 -8.82 -12.53 -7.06
C ALA A 17 -7.88 -13.06 -8.16
N LEU A 18 -7.82 -14.38 -8.35
CA LEU A 18 -7.07 -15.00 -9.46
C LEU A 18 -7.63 -14.61 -10.82
N LEU A 19 -8.96 -14.60 -10.98
CA LEU A 19 -9.61 -14.20 -12.23
C LEU A 19 -9.29 -12.74 -12.57
N VAL A 20 -9.43 -11.82 -11.61
CA VAL A 20 -9.11 -10.39 -11.80
C VAL A 20 -7.63 -10.24 -12.18
N THR A 21 -6.74 -10.94 -11.49
CA THR A 21 -5.30 -10.94 -11.81
C THR A 21 -5.06 -11.44 -13.23
N PHE A 22 -5.66 -12.56 -13.62
CA PHE A 22 -5.56 -13.12 -14.97
C PHE A 22 -6.03 -12.14 -16.04
N VAL A 23 -7.18 -11.49 -15.82
CA VAL A 23 -7.69 -10.45 -16.72
C VAL A 23 -6.72 -9.26 -16.80
N GLY A 24 -6.14 -8.83 -15.67
CA GLY A 24 -5.12 -7.78 -15.65
C GLY A 24 -3.88 -8.12 -16.48
N PHE A 25 -3.40 -9.37 -16.43
CA PHE A 25 -2.32 -9.85 -17.29
C PHE A 25 -2.71 -9.85 -18.78
N GLN A 26 -3.95 -10.22 -19.10
CA GLN A 26 -4.42 -10.16 -20.49
C GLN A 26 -4.55 -8.73 -21.01
N VAL A 27 -4.93 -7.78 -20.16
CA VAL A 27 -4.93 -6.35 -20.49
C VAL A 27 -3.50 -5.89 -20.79
N HIS A 28 -2.53 -6.25 -19.94
CA HIS A 28 -1.12 -5.92 -20.17
C HIS A 28 -0.60 -6.49 -21.50
N HIS A 29 -0.90 -7.75 -21.83
CA HIS A 29 -0.51 -8.34 -23.12
C HIS A 29 -1.14 -7.62 -24.33
N ARG A 30 -2.30 -6.97 -24.16
CA ARG A 30 -2.95 -6.19 -25.23
C ARG A 30 -2.43 -4.75 -25.28
N PHE A 31 -1.99 -4.23 -24.15
CA PHE A 31 -1.52 -2.87 -23.94
C PHE A 31 -0.23 -2.89 -23.12
N ASP A 32 0.92 -3.06 -23.80
CA ASP A 32 2.24 -3.21 -23.16
C ASP A 32 2.59 -2.06 -22.20
N THR A 33 1.95 -0.91 -22.35
CA THR A 33 2.14 0.28 -21.52
C THR A 33 1.45 0.20 -20.16
N VAL A 34 0.45 -0.67 -19.98
CA VAL A 34 -0.32 -0.76 -18.74
C VAL A 34 0.19 -1.93 -17.90
N SER A 35 0.73 -1.62 -16.72
CA SER A 35 1.12 -2.65 -15.77
C SER A 35 -0.06 -3.56 -15.39
N PRO A 36 0.14 -4.89 -15.33
CA PRO A 36 -0.93 -5.84 -14.96
C PRO A 36 -1.46 -5.58 -13.55
N LEU A 37 -0.64 -5.00 -12.66
CA LEU A 37 -1.04 -4.63 -11.31
C LEU A 37 -2.01 -3.44 -11.30
N VAL A 38 -1.71 -2.41 -12.08
CA VAL A 38 -2.58 -1.23 -12.22
C VAL A 38 -3.91 -1.65 -12.86
N ALA A 39 -3.87 -2.46 -13.90
CA ALA A 39 -5.08 -3.00 -14.53
C ALA A 39 -5.93 -3.80 -13.52
N SER A 40 -5.31 -4.71 -12.76
CA SER A 40 -6.00 -5.52 -11.75
C SER A 40 -6.62 -4.66 -10.64
N LEU A 41 -5.89 -3.63 -10.18
CA LEU A 41 -6.36 -2.67 -9.17
C LEU A 41 -7.59 -1.90 -9.68
N VAL A 42 -7.53 -1.34 -10.89
CA VAL A 42 -8.65 -0.61 -11.49
C VAL A 42 -9.89 -1.50 -11.62
N ILE A 43 -9.72 -2.74 -12.11
CA ILE A 43 -10.82 -3.70 -12.19
C ILE A 43 -11.40 -3.98 -10.80
N GLY A 44 -10.56 -4.21 -9.79
CA GLY A 44 -10.99 -4.44 -8.42
C GLY A 44 -11.78 -3.27 -7.82
N VAL A 45 -11.30 -2.03 -8.03
CA VAL A 45 -11.98 -0.80 -7.59
C VAL A 45 -13.34 -0.66 -8.28
N VAL A 46 -13.42 -0.87 -9.59
CA VAL A 46 -14.68 -0.79 -10.35
C VAL A 46 -15.68 -1.84 -9.86
N LEU A 47 -15.26 -3.11 -9.74
CA LEU A 47 -16.12 -4.19 -9.28
C LEU A 47 -16.62 -3.95 -7.84
N GLY A 48 -15.74 -3.45 -6.97
CA GLY A 48 -16.08 -3.12 -5.59
C GLY A 48 -17.10 -1.99 -5.47
N ASN A 49 -16.92 -0.91 -6.23
CA ASN A 49 -17.82 0.26 -6.19
C ASN A 49 -19.16 0.00 -6.87
N LEU A 50 -19.22 -0.85 -7.89
CA LEU A 50 -20.46 -1.25 -8.54
C LEU A 50 -21.28 -2.27 -7.71
N GLY A 51 -20.76 -2.74 -6.57
CA GLY A 51 -21.40 -3.80 -5.80
C GLY A 51 -21.46 -5.14 -6.54
N ALA A 52 -20.63 -5.32 -7.59
CA ALA A 52 -20.62 -6.50 -8.44
C ALA A 52 -19.91 -7.70 -7.78
N VAL A 53 -19.28 -7.49 -6.62
CA VAL A 53 -18.61 -8.54 -5.84
C VAL A 53 -19.63 -9.24 -4.93
N PRO A 54 -19.93 -10.53 -5.16
CA PRO A 54 -20.86 -11.27 -4.30
C PRO A 54 -20.35 -11.36 -2.86
N ALA A 55 -21.25 -11.27 -1.87
CA ALA A 55 -20.89 -11.35 -0.45
C ALA A 55 -20.15 -12.66 -0.08
N VAL A 56 -20.39 -13.73 -0.84
CA VAL A 56 -19.73 -15.03 -0.71
C VAL A 56 -18.21 -14.93 -0.97
N CYS A 57 -17.75 -13.95 -1.74
CA CYS A 57 -16.34 -13.73 -2.06
C CYS A 57 -15.58 -12.97 -0.95
N THR A 58 -16.27 -12.26 -0.06
CA THR A 58 -15.65 -11.42 0.98
C THR A 58 -14.62 -12.16 1.86
N PRO A 59 -14.89 -13.39 2.35
CA PRO A 59 -13.93 -14.12 3.19
C PRO A 59 -12.64 -14.47 2.44
N GLY A 60 -12.76 -14.86 1.16
CA GLY A 60 -11.61 -15.17 0.31
C GLY A 60 -10.78 -13.94 -0.04
N ILE A 61 -11.42 -12.82 -0.36
CA ILE A 61 -10.73 -11.55 -0.61
C ILE A 61 -9.95 -11.11 0.63
N LYS A 62 -10.57 -11.17 1.82
CA LYS A 62 -9.88 -10.86 3.10
C LYS A 62 -8.71 -11.80 3.35
N PHE A 63 -8.84 -13.08 3.04
CA PHE A 63 -7.73 -14.04 3.15
C PHE A 63 -6.58 -13.69 2.22
N THR A 64 -6.84 -13.39 0.94
CA THR A 64 -5.82 -13.00 -0.03
C THR A 64 -5.12 -11.70 0.40
N ALA A 65 -5.89 -10.67 0.74
CA ALA A 65 -5.37 -9.35 1.13
C ALA A 65 -4.55 -9.39 2.43
N LYS A 66 -4.86 -10.28 3.39
CA LYS A 66 -4.10 -10.37 4.65
C LYS A 66 -2.98 -11.39 4.60
N ARG A 67 -3.22 -12.59 4.10
CA ARG A 67 -2.30 -13.73 4.26
C ARG A 67 -1.40 -13.91 3.06
N VAL A 68 -1.99 -13.96 1.87
CA VAL A 68 -1.24 -14.15 0.61
C VAL A 68 -0.37 -12.92 0.34
N LEU A 69 -0.93 -11.72 0.49
CA LEU A 69 -0.18 -10.48 0.32
C LEU A 69 1.00 -10.37 1.30
N ARG A 70 0.79 -10.61 2.60
CA ARG A 70 1.88 -10.58 3.58
C ARG A 70 2.96 -11.62 3.29
N PHE A 71 2.56 -12.82 2.87
CA PHE A 71 3.52 -13.85 2.47
C PHE A 71 4.35 -13.40 1.26
N GLY A 72 3.71 -12.83 0.23
CA GLY A 72 4.40 -12.22 -0.91
C GLY A 72 5.36 -11.11 -0.51
N ILE A 73 4.95 -10.22 0.43
CA ILE A 73 5.80 -9.16 0.96
C ILE A 73 7.00 -9.74 1.72
N VAL A 74 6.81 -10.78 2.53
CA VAL A 74 7.92 -11.44 3.24
C VAL A 74 8.90 -12.08 2.25
N LEU A 75 8.40 -12.74 1.20
CA LEU A 75 9.26 -13.31 0.16
C LEU A 75 10.00 -12.23 -0.63
N LEU A 76 9.30 -11.20 -1.08
CA LEU A 76 9.88 -10.08 -1.80
C LEU A 76 10.92 -9.36 -0.92
N GLY A 77 10.59 -9.13 0.35
CA GLY A 77 11.51 -8.61 1.35
C GLY A 77 12.71 -9.51 1.56
N SER A 78 12.55 -10.83 1.65
CA SER A 78 13.68 -11.77 1.79
C SER A 78 14.59 -11.80 0.55
N GLN A 79 14.01 -11.60 -0.63
CA GLN A 79 14.73 -11.53 -1.90
C GLN A 79 15.57 -10.24 -1.99
N LEU A 80 15.01 -9.12 -1.52
CA LEU A 80 15.65 -7.80 -1.58
C LEU A 80 16.59 -7.53 -0.41
N ALA A 81 16.18 -7.86 0.82
CA ALA A 81 16.77 -7.34 2.05
C ALA A 81 18.17 -7.88 2.35
N VAL A 82 18.48 -9.14 2.03
CA VAL A 82 19.75 -9.72 2.52
C VAL A 82 20.96 -9.11 1.82
N SER A 83 20.91 -8.92 0.50
CA SER A 83 22.01 -8.31 -0.26
C SER A 83 22.00 -6.78 -0.16
N GLN A 84 20.82 -6.16 -0.21
CA GLN A 84 20.73 -4.70 -0.32
C GLN A 84 20.77 -3.99 1.02
N VAL A 85 20.28 -4.54 2.13
CA VAL A 85 20.43 -3.88 3.44
C VAL A 85 21.92 -3.77 3.82
N ILE A 86 22.75 -4.71 3.36
CA ILE A 86 24.21 -4.68 3.55
C ILE A 86 24.87 -3.62 2.64
N GLU A 87 24.39 -3.45 1.41
CA GLU A 87 24.93 -2.48 0.44
C GLU A 87 24.37 -1.05 0.57
N LEU A 88 23.14 -0.89 1.04
CA LEU A 88 22.42 0.39 1.24
C LEU A 88 23.15 1.35 2.18
N GLY A 89 23.96 0.79 3.09
CA GLY A 89 24.74 1.53 4.06
C GLY A 89 23.88 2.37 5.02
N GLY A 90 24.57 3.15 5.86
CA GLY A 90 23.90 4.03 6.84
C GLY A 90 23.14 5.20 6.23
N ALA A 91 23.39 5.54 4.96
CA ALA A 91 22.80 6.71 4.30
C ALA A 91 21.29 6.55 4.08
N GLU A 92 20.83 5.41 3.56
CA GLU A 92 19.40 5.17 3.37
C GLU A 92 18.65 5.04 4.70
N LEU A 93 19.28 4.44 5.72
CA LEU A 93 18.70 4.39 7.06
C LEU A 93 18.51 5.80 7.64
N LEU A 94 19.47 6.71 7.44
CA LEU A 94 19.34 8.10 7.85
C LEU A 94 18.19 8.81 7.12
N VAL A 95 18.03 8.58 5.82
CA VAL A 95 16.89 9.12 5.05
C VAL A 95 15.58 8.59 5.60
N VAL A 96 15.46 7.28 5.85
CA VAL A 96 14.26 6.69 6.44
C VAL A 96 13.94 7.31 7.79
N ILE A 97 14.91 7.37 8.71
CA ILE A 97 14.74 7.99 10.03
C ILE A 97 14.30 9.44 9.90
N ALA A 98 14.94 10.22 9.02
CA ALA A 98 14.59 11.61 8.78
C ALA A 98 13.14 11.73 8.28
N VAL A 99 12.76 11.01 7.22
CA VAL A 99 11.41 11.10 6.64
C VAL A 99 10.36 10.63 7.65
N VAL A 100 10.58 9.53 8.37
CA VAL A 100 9.63 9.04 9.40
C VAL A 100 9.49 10.07 10.52
N THR A 101 10.61 10.56 11.06
CA THR A 101 10.60 11.51 12.19
C THR A 101 9.96 12.83 11.79
N THR A 102 10.33 13.40 10.65
CA THR A 102 9.79 14.67 10.16
C THR A 102 8.29 14.53 9.84
N THR A 103 7.88 13.44 9.21
CA THR A 103 6.45 13.21 8.90
C THR A 103 5.64 13.03 10.17
N PHE A 104 6.13 12.20 11.12
CA PHE A 104 5.44 11.93 12.38
C PHE A 104 5.31 13.20 13.23
N LEU A 105 6.44 13.86 13.52
CA LEU A 105 6.45 15.07 14.34
C LEU A 105 5.72 16.23 13.67
N GLY A 106 5.89 16.39 12.35
CA GLY A 106 5.19 17.40 11.57
C GLY A 106 3.67 17.21 11.63
N THR A 107 3.19 15.97 11.47
CA THR A 107 1.76 15.66 11.55
C THR A 107 1.22 15.86 12.96
N MET A 108 1.93 15.40 14.00
CA MET A 108 1.56 15.62 15.40
C MET A 108 1.54 17.09 15.80
N TRP A 109 2.41 17.90 15.20
CA TRP A 109 2.47 19.33 15.44
C TRP A 109 1.39 20.10 14.68
N LEU A 110 1.08 19.70 13.45
CA LEU A 110 0.13 20.39 12.57
C LEU A 110 -1.32 20.02 12.87
N GLY A 111 -1.61 18.75 13.20
CA GLY A 111 -2.97 18.25 13.42
C GLY A 111 -3.79 19.09 14.41
N PRO A 112 -3.33 19.29 15.66
CA PRO A 112 -4.05 20.11 16.63
C PRO A 112 -4.22 21.58 16.21
N ARG A 113 -3.34 22.12 15.36
CA ARG A 113 -3.45 23.49 14.83
C ARG A 113 -4.51 23.62 13.75
N LEU A 114 -4.81 22.52 13.06
CA LEU A 114 -5.89 22.43 12.08
C LEU A 114 -7.24 22.06 12.72
N GLY A 115 -7.30 21.96 14.07
CA GLY A 115 -8.51 21.57 14.79
C GLY A 115 -8.75 20.07 14.84
N VAL A 116 -7.76 19.25 14.47
CA VAL A 116 -7.84 17.78 14.56
C VAL A 116 -7.60 17.35 16.01
N SER A 117 -8.37 16.37 16.49
CA SER A 117 -8.19 15.78 17.82
C SER A 117 -6.79 15.14 17.97
N ARG A 118 -6.33 15.01 19.21
CA ARG A 118 -5.04 14.36 19.48
C ARG A 118 -5.01 12.87 19.11
N PRO A 119 -6.05 12.06 19.41
CA PRO A 119 -6.09 10.66 18.98
C PRO A 119 -6.01 10.52 17.46
N LEU A 120 -6.86 11.24 16.71
CA LEU A 120 -6.81 11.23 15.25
C LEU A 120 -5.47 11.73 14.69
N SER A 121 -4.87 12.77 15.29
CA SER A 121 -3.55 13.26 14.89
C SER A 121 -2.47 12.18 15.06
N LEU A 122 -2.52 11.40 16.15
CA LEU A 122 -1.60 10.30 16.39
C LEU A 122 -1.82 9.15 15.39
N LEU A 123 -3.09 8.79 15.13
CA LEU A 123 -3.41 7.76 14.14
C LEU A 123 -2.97 8.15 12.72
N VAL A 124 -3.20 9.40 12.31
CA VAL A 124 -2.75 9.88 11.00
C VAL A 124 -1.22 9.97 10.95
N ALA A 125 -0.56 10.46 11.99
CA ALA A 125 0.90 10.54 12.05
C ALA A 125 1.56 9.16 11.95
N THR A 126 1.02 8.15 12.63
CA THR A 126 1.52 6.76 12.60
C THR A 126 1.21 6.10 11.26
N GLY A 127 -0.01 6.27 10.73
CA GLY A 127 -0.41 5.76 9.43
C GLY A 127 0.43 6.32 8.29
N PHE A 128 0.66 7.63 8.27
CA PHE A 128 1.36 8.29 7.16
C PHE A 128 2.89 8.13 7.23
N SER A 129 3.47 7.88 8.39
CA SER A 129 4.94 7.74 8.51
C SER A 129 5.45 6.31 8.34
N ILE A 130 4.65 5.28 8.64
CA ILE A 130 5.10 3.87 8.70
C ILE A 130 4.48 3.04 7.55
N CYS A 131 3.36 2.36 7.82
CA CYS A 131 2.78 1.33 6.96
C CYS A 131 1.29 1.53 6.66
N GLY A 132 0.76 2.75 6.83
CA GLY A 132 -0.61 3.05 6.46
C GLY A 132 -1.62 2.44 7.44
N ALA A 133 -2.64 1.77 6.91
CA ALA A 133 -3.77 1.26 7.69
C ALA A 133 -3.37 0.22 8.75
N SER A 134 -2.30 -0.55 8.52
CA SER A 134 -1.80 -1.49 9.53
C SER A 134 -1.16 -0.80 10.74
N ALA A 135 -0.53 0.36 10.56
CA ALA A 135 -0.01 1.16 11.67
C ALA A 135 -1.15 1.78 12.48
N VAL A 136 -2.18 2.29 11.79
CA VAL A 136 -3.40 2.82 12.44
C VAL A 136 -4.04 1.75 13.33
N ALA A 137 -4.26 0.55 12.79
CA ALA A 137 -4.87 -0.55 13.54
C ALA A 137 -4.02 -1.04 14.73
N ALA A 138 -2.69 -0.90 14.65
CA ALA A 138 -1.80 -1.23 15.77
C ALA A 138 -1.83 -0.15 16.87
N MET A 139 -2.08 1.10 16.51
CA MET A 139 -2.03 2.26 17.40
C MET A 139 -3.39 2.65 17.98
N GLU A 140 -4.49 2.13 17.44
CA GLU A 140 -5.87 2.35 17.92
C GLU A 140 -6.00 2.27 19.44
N GLY A 141 -5.55 1.17 20.06
CA GLY A 141 -5.63 0.97 21.51
C GLY A 141 -4.69 1.86 22.34
N VAL A 142 -3.68 2.46 21.72
CA VAL A 142 -2.73 3.40 22.38
C VAL A 142 -3.19 4.84 22.22
N ALA A 143 -3.85 5.16 21.11
CA ALA A 143 -4.37 6.49 20.83
C ALA A 143 -5.61 6.85 21.66
N GLU A 144 -6.26 5.85 22.28
CA GLU A 144 -7.57 6.00 22.93
C GLU A 144 -8.60 6.63 21.97
N ALA A 145 -8.47 6.31 20.68
CA ALA A 145 -9.29 6.84 19.61
C ALA A 145 -10.63 6.12 19.54
N ASP A 146 -11.68 6.84 19.16
CA ASP A 146 -12.96 6.23 18.87
C ASP A 146 -12.99 5.55 17.48
N GLU A 147 -14.04 4.75 17.22
CA GLU A 147 -14.18 4.05 15.94
C GLU A 147 -14.28 5.01 14.74
N GLU A 148 -14.80 6.23 14.93
CA GLU A 148 -14.89 7.23 13.88
C GLU A 148 -13.50 7.73 13.51
N GLU A 149 -12.68 8.08 14.49
CA GLU A 149 -11.29 8.53 14.30
C GLU A 149 -10.43 7.47 13.63
N VAL A 150 -10.55 6.20 14.03
CA VAL A 150 -9.87 5.08 13.38
C VAL A 150 -10.30 4.96 11.92
N THR A 151 -11.61 5.03 11.67
CA THR A 151 -12.18 4.97 10.33
C THR A 151 -11.70 6.14 9.46
N TYR A 152 -11.67 7.36 10.00
CA TYR A 152 -11.16 8.55 9.32
C TYR A 152 -9.68 8.41 8.96
N ALA A 153 -8.84 7.94 9.88
CA ALA A 153 -7.42 7.74 9.62
C ALA A 153 -7.19 6.71 8.50
N ILE A 154 -7.89 5.57 8.53
CA ILE A 154 -7.81 4.55 7.47
C ILE A 154 -8.31 5.10 6.13
N ALA A 155 -9.41 5.87 6.14
CA ALA A 155 -9.96 6.50 4.95
C ALA A 155 -8.96 7.49 4.32
N LEU A 156 -8.32 8.35 5.13
CA LEU A 156 -7.29 9.29 4.67
C LEU A 156 -6.09 8.58 4.06
N VAL A 157 -5.56 7.56 4.73
CA VAL A 157 -4.45 6.74 4.21
C VAL A 157 -4.83 6.14 2.85
N THR A 158 -6.01 5.53 2.77
CA THR A 158 -6.49 4.85 1.56
C THR A 158 -6.70 5.85 0.43
N LEU A 159 -7.30 7.00 0.72
CA LEU A 159 -7.57 8.06 -0.24
C LEU A 159 -6.27 8.65 -0.78
N CYS A 160 -5.36 9.09 0.09
CA CYS A 160 -4.06 9.64 -0.33
C CYS A 160 -3.24 8.64 -1.14
N GLY A 161 -3.19 7.37 -0.70
CA GLY A 161 -2.48 6.34 -1.44
C GLY A 161 -3.14 6.01 -2.78
N SER A 162 -4.47 6.04 -2.88
CA SER A 162 -5.19 5.82 -4.15
C SER A 162 -4.96 6.97 -5.12
N LEU A 163 -4.94 8.21 -4.61
CA LEU A 163 -4.57 9.39 -5.39
C LEU A 163 -3.13 9.28 -5.90
N ALA A 164 -2.20 8.78 -5.09
CA ALA A 164 -0.80 8.63 -5.47
C ALA A 164 -0.60 7.68 -6.65
N ILE A 165 -1.42 6.62 -6.77
CA ILE A 165 -1.38 5.67 -7.90
C ILE A 165 -1.60 6.39 -9.24
N ILE A 166 -2.39 7.46 -9.26
CA ILE A 166 -2.69 8.24 -10.48
C ILE A 166 -1.75 9.42 -10.61
N LEU A 167 -1.54 10.17 -9.52
CA LEU A 167 -0.80 11.42 -9.53
C LEU A 167 0.70 11.22 -9.72
N LEU A 168 1.33 10.27 -9.03
CA LEU A 168 2.79 10.12 -9.09
C LEU A 168 3.28 9.70 -10.49
N PRO A 169 2.66 8.72 -11.19
CA PRO A 169 3.04 8.42 -12.56
C PRO A 169 2.81 9.58 -13.52
N SER A 170 1.70 10.32 -13.34
CA SER A 170 1.36 11.47 -14.20
C SER A 170 2.33 12.64 -14.02
N LEU A 171 2.82 12.84 -12.80
CA LEU A 171 3.78 13.90 -12.45
C LEU A 171 5.23 13.48 -12.67
N ARG A 172 5.50 12.22 -13.02
CA ARG A 172 6.86 11.67 -13.17
C ARG A 172 7.77 12.55 -14.01
N ASN A 173 7.32 12.92 -15.21
CA ASN A 173 8.12 13.72 -16.13
C ASN A 173 8.25 15.18 -15.65
N LEU A 174 7.18 15.74 -15.08
CA LEU A 174 7.18 17.13 -14.59
C LEU A 174 8.06 17.32 -13.35
N ALA A 175 8.16 16.29 -12.50
CA ALA A 175 8.99 16.27 -11.30
C ALA A 175 10.45 15.88 -11.59
N GLY A 176 10.83 15.63 -12.86
CA GLY A 176 12.17 15.18 -13.23
C GLY A 176 12.51 13.76 -12.77
N LEU A 177 11.50 12.93 -12.45
CA LEU A 177 11.64 11.55 -11.96
C LEU A 177 11.71 10.55 -13.13
N GLU A 178 12.45 10.88 -14.18
CA GLU A 178 12.54 10.03 -15.38
C GLU A 178 13.31 8.73 -15.09
N ALA A 179 14.33 8.79 -14.24
CA ALA A 179 15.10 7.62 -13.82
C ALA A 179 14.21 6.64 -13.00
N PRO A 180 14.07 5.37 -13.42
CA PRO A 180 13.20 4.39 -12.75
C PRO A 180 13.49 4.21 -11.25
N GLU A 181 14.76 4.11 -10.88
CA GLU A 181 15.19 3.93 -9.48
C GLU A 181 14.80 5.14 -8.61
N MET A 182 14.97 6.34 -9.14
CA MET A 182 14.60 7.59 -8.45
C MET A 182 13.08 7.71 -8.32
N PHE A 183 12.33 7.39 -9.37
CA PHE A 183 10.87 7.32 -9.30
C PHE A 183 10.41 6.30 -8.26
N GLY A 184 11.01 5.11 -8.28
CA GLY A 184 10.76 4.05 -7.32
C GLY A 184 10.99 4.50 -5.88
N ALA A 185 12.17 5.06 -5.59
CA ALA A 185 12.51 5.57 -4.27
C ALA A 185 11.51 6.64 -3.78
N TRP A 186 11.11 7.57 -4.65
CA TRP A 186 10.09 8.58 -4.35
C TRP A 186 8.73 7.97 -4.05
N VAL A 187 8.28 6.99 -4.84
CA VAL A 187 7.04 6.26 -4.60
C VAL A 187 7.10 5.50 -3.26
N GLY A 188 8.19 4.78 -2.99
CA GLY A 188 8.40 4.06 -1.74
C GLY A 188 8.43 4.96 -0.50
N ALA A 189 8.99 6.17 -0.64
CA ALA A 189 9.03 7.16 0.43
C ALA A 189 7.66 7.83 0.68
N SER A 190 6.85 8.00 -0.36
CA SER A 190 5.64 8.85 -0.31
C SER A 190 4.33 8.08 -0.17
N VAL A 191 4.28 6.81 -0.59
CA VAL A 191 3.04 6.02 -0.57
C VAL A 191 2.94 5.18 0.70
N HIS A 192 1.76 5.22 1.31
CA HIS A 192 1.54 4.75 2.68
C HIS A 192 1.30 3.25 2.81
N ASP A 193 0.68 2.61 1.81
CA ASP A 193 0.42 1.17 1.80
C ASP A 193 1.33 0.43 0.81
N VAL A 194 1.81 -0.76 1.18
CA VAL A 194 2.75 -1.53 0.36
C VAL A 194 2.12 -1.94 -0.98
N ALA A 195 0.87 -2.37 -1.00
CA ALA A 195 0.22 -2.76 -2.26
C ALA A 195 0.10 -1.57 -3.21
N GLN A 196 -0.19 -0.38 -2.67
CA GLN A 196 -0.26 0.86 -3.46
C GLN A 196 1.13 1.31 -3.94
N VAL A 197 2.18 1.12 -3.13
CA VAL A 197 3.58 1.34 -3.55
C VAL A 197 3.90 0.49 -4.78
N ILE A 198 3.67 -0.82 -4.72
CA ILE A 198 3.96 -1.75 -5.82
C ILE A 198 3.13 -1.42 -7.06
N ALA A 199 1.83 -1.12 -6.89
CA ALA A 199 0.97 -0.73 -8.00
C ALA A 199 1.50 0.54 -8.69
N THR A 200 1.86 1.57 -7.93
CA THR A 200 2.34 2.85 -8.46
C THR A 200 3.71 2.72 -9.10
N SER A 201 4.67 2.06 -8.44
CA SER A 201 6.05 1.93 -8.95
C SER A 201 6.13 1.03 -10.18
N SER A 202 5.20 0.09 -10.36
CA SER A 202 5.15 -0.78 -11.54
C SER A 202 4.97 -0.04 -12.86
N THR A 203 4.45 1.19 -12.86
CA THR A 203 4.41 2.03 -14.07
C THR A 203 5.80 2.53 -14.48
N GLY A 204 6.78 2.46 -13.58
CA GLY A 204 8.19 2.80 -13.82
C GLY A 204 9.05 1.59 -14.22
N GLY A 205 8.48 0.38 -14.28
CA GLY A 205 9.20 -0.87 -14.57
C GLY A 205 9.86 -1.50 -13.34
N ASP A 206 10.53 -2.65 -13.55
CA ASP A 206 11.04 -3.50 -12.47
C ASP A 206 12.05 -2.79 -11.56
N ALA A 207 12.92 -1.96 -12.13
CA ALA A 207 13.89 -1.17 -11.34
C ALA A 207 13.19 -0.19 -10.38
N ALA A 208 12.07 0.40 -10.79
CA ALA A 208 11.27 1.27 -9.93
C ALA A 208 10.56 0.48 -8.83
N VAL A 209 9.98 -0.68 -9.18
CA VAL A 209 9.35 -1.58 -8.19
C VAL A 209 10.35 -2.00 -7.13
N HIS A 210 11.54 -2.38 -7.57
CA HIS A 210 12.62 -2.80 -6.71
C HIS A 210 13.04 -1.69 -5.74
N ALA A 211 13.42 -0.51 -6.24
CA ALA A 211 13.80 0.63 -5.41
C ALA A 211 12.67 1.05 -4.44
N ALA A 212 11.42 1.11 -4.93
CA ALA A 212 10.27 1.44 -4.11
C ALA A 212 10.04 0.45 -2.96
N THR A 213 10.23 -0.84 -3.24
CA THR A 213 10.05 -1.89 -2.24
C THR A 213 11.11 -1.79 -1.15
N VAL A 214 12.37 -1.58 -1.52
CA VAL A 214 13.47 -1.40 -0.56
C VAL A 214 13.19 -0.22 0.36
N VAL A 215 12.93 0.96 -0.20
CA VAL A 215 12.64 2.17 0.60
C VAL A 215 11.42 1.96 1.49
N LYS A 216 10.35 1.34 0.97
CA LYS A 216 9.14 1.12 1.75
C LYS A 216 9.36 0.12 2.88
N LEU A 217 10.00 -1.01 2.63
CA LEU A 217 10.21 -2.03 3.65
C LEU A 217 11.18 -1.58 4.74
N SER A 218 12.13 -0.69 4.44
CA SER A 218 13.04 -0.14 5.44
C SER A 218 12.35 0.72 6.52
N ARG A 219 11.10 1.17 6.31
CA ARG A 219 10.32 1.98 7.27
C ARG A 219 9.13 1.26 7.91
N VAL A 220 8.87 0.01 7.54
CA VAL A 220 7.78 -0.82 8.11
C VAL A 220 8.33 -1.64 9.27
#